data_AF-A0A3N1D0B7-F1
#
_entry.id   AF-A0A3N1D0B7-F1
#
_cell.length_a   1.000
_cell.length_b   1.000
_cell.length_c   1.000
_cell.angle_alpha   90.00
_cell.angle_beta   90.00
_cell.angle_gamma   90.00
#
_symmetry.space_group_name_H-M   'P 1'
#
loop_
_entity.id
_entity.type
_entity.pdbx_description
1 polymer ?
#
loop_
_entity_poly.entity_id
_entity_poly.type
_entity_poly.pdbx_seq_one_letter_code
_entity_poly.pdbx_strand_id
1 'polypeptide(L)'
;MARPYDPGPKQFVFVAGDGDDRQVSVGDPQEAYVAFSAFFRERNSGTCTIEDVPAGQKLVLMPGQGVIARIEVADRRRFACLKADRANRYLPAAMLFFENGYAGLDHFGQWFPDLADLDASPEARGAIRAATITTEAAAIEEVARIWSDSGIVDPSDRYYVFFDSHGADDDRAERAELLKLIEFLGLERVDAPAGAADGEVRVRADRRLDIEFERWS
;
A
#
# COMPACT_ATOMS: atom_id res chain seq x y z
N MET A 1 13.27 13.06 1.56
CA MET A 1 12.69 14.33 1.07
C MET A 1 12.31 14.17 -0.39
N ALA A 2 11.04 13.89 -0.67
CA ALA A 2 10.52 13.85 -2.04
C ALA A 2 10.58 15.26 -2.65
N ARG A 3 10.88 15.35 -3.96
CA ARG A 3 10.93 16.64 -4.68
C ARG A 3 9.56 17.33 -4.62
N PRO A 4 9.50 18.68 -4.50
CA PRO A 4 8.24 19.41 -4.62
C PRO A 4 7.58 19.12 -5.96
N TYR A 5 6.33 18.67 -5.89
CA TYR A 5 5.44 18.42 -7.00
C TYR A 5 5.10 19.74 -7.71
N ASP A 6 5.36 19.82 -9.02
CA ASP A 6 5.03 20.98 -9.87
C ASP A 6 3.76 20.64 -10.67
N PRO A 7 2.58 21.18 -10.30
CA PRO A 7 1.31 20.81 -10.90
C PRO A 7 1.14 21.55 -12.23
N GLY A 8 1.93 21.19 -13.22
CA GLY A 8 1.51 21.37 -14.60
C GLY A 8 0.20 20.58 -14.83
N PRO A 9 -0.63 20.98 -15.80
CA PRO A 9 -1.86 20.26 -16.08
C PRO A 9 -1.53 18.78 -16.37
N LYS A 10 -2.03 17.88 -15.53
CA LYS A 10 -1.86 16.44 -15.73
C LYS A 10 -2.91 15.94 -16.71
N GLN A 11 -2.50 15.02 -17.57
CA GLN A 11 -3.39 14.35 -18.51
C GLN A 11 -3.49 12.88 -18.14
N PHE A 12 -4.69 12.47 -17.78
CA PHE A 12 -5.02 11.09 -17.50
C PHE A 12 -5.95 10.52 -18.56
N VAL A 13 -5.82 9.22 -18.82
CA VAL A 13 -6.82 8.44 -19.58
C VAL A 13 -7.37 7.38 -18.67
N PHE A 14 -8.68 7.36 -18.50
CA PHE A 14 -9.40 6.31 -17.79
C PHE A 14 -9.93 5.32 -18.82
N VAL A 15 -9.55 4.06 -18.68
CA VAL A 15 -9.95 2.97 -19.58
C VAL A 15 -10.74 1.97 -18.78
N ALA A 16 -11.91 1.59 -19.27
CA ALA A 16 -12.62 0.41 -18.80
C ALA A 16 -12.72 -0.55 -19.98
N GLY A 17 -12.63 -1.85 -19.73
CA GLY A 17 -12.64 -2.87 -20.81
C GLY A 17 -13.92 -2.93 -21.65
N ASP A 18 -14.81 -1.94 -21.52
CA ASP A 18 -16.01 -1.69 -22.31
C ASP A 18 -15.77 -0.80 -23.55
N GLY A 19 -14.57 -0.22 -23.69
CA GLY A 19 -14.18 0.62 -24.81
C GLY A 19 -14.59 2.09 -24.71
N ASP A 20 -15.12 2.53 -23.56
CA ASP A 20 -15.40 3.94 -23.27
C ASP A 20 -14.22 4.57 -22.51
N ASP A 21 -13.22 4.98 -23.28
CA ASP A 21 -12.01 5.63 -22.78
C ASP A 21 -12.26 7.13 -22.55
N ARG A 22 -11.97 7.61 -21.34
CA ARG A 22 -12.17 9.01 -20.96
C ARG A 22 -10.85 9.71 -20.70
N GLN A 23 -10.51 10.68 -21.56
CA GLN A 23 -9.39 11.57 -21.33
C GLN A 23 -9.80 12.73 -20.41
N VAL A 24 -8.97 13.03 -19.41
CA VAL A 24 -9.20 14.11 -18.45
C VAL A 24 -7.91 14.92 -18.30
N SER A 25 -8.02 16.24 -18.46
CA SER A 25 -6.95 17.17 -18.15
C SER A 25 -7.32 17.92 -16.88
N VAL A 26 -6.46 17.89 -15.86
CA VAL A 26 -6.75 18.45 -14.54
C VAL A 26 -5.63 19.39 -14.08
N GLY A 27 -5.99 20.41 -13.30
CA GLY A 27 -5.04 21.29 -12.65
C GLY A 27 -4.52 20.75 -11.32
N ASP A 28 -5.28 19.85 -10.67
CA ASP A 28 -4.89 19.24 -9.41
C ASP A 28 -5.31 17.75 -9.29
N PRO A 29 -4.70 16.98 -8.36
CA PRO A 29 -5.05 15.56 -8.15
C PRO A 29 -6.49 15.31 -7.68
N GLN A 30 -7.10 16.26 -6.96
CA GLN A 30 -8.45 16.13 -6.43
C GLN A 30 -9.50 16.16 -7.55
N GLU A 31 -9.30 17.01 -8.57
CA GLU A 31 -10.12 17.02 -9.79
C GLU A 31 -10.06 15.67 -10.51
N ALA A 32 -8.87 15.06 -10.61
CA ALA A 32 -8.72 13.73 -11.20
C ALA A 32 -9.43 12.66 -10.38
N TYR A 33 -9.31 12.72 -9.05
CA TYR A 33 -10.01 11.82 -8.14
C TYR A 33 -11.54 11.90 -8.30
N VAL A 34 -12.10 13.10 -8.35
CA VAL A 34 -13.55 13.29 -8.53
C VAL A 34 -14.02 12.73 -9.87
N ALA A 35 -13.30 13.03 -10.95
CA ALA A 35 -13.62 12.53 -12.28
C ALA A 35 -13.52 10.99 -12.34
N PHE A 36 -12.48 10.42 -11.74
CA PHE A 36 -12.28 8.98 -11.69
C PHE A 36 -13.30 8.27 -10.80
N SER A 37 -13.66 8.83 -9.65
CA SER A 37 -14.65 8.22 -8.75
C SER A 37 -16.03 8.14 -9.42
N ALA A 38 -16.42 9.14 -10.22
CA ALA A 38 -17.62 9.08 -11.04
C ALA A 38 -17.50 7.99 -12.12
N PHE A 39 -16.40 7.99 -12.88
CA PHE A 39 -16.12 6.99 -13.91
C PHE A 39 -16.15 5.54 -13.37
N PHE A 40 -15.58 5.33 -12.18
CA PHE A 40 -15.45 4.03 -11.52
C PHE A 40 -16.78 3.52 -10.96
N ARG A 41 -17.64 4.39 -10.40
CA ARG A 41 -18.96 3.98 -9.84
C ARG A 41 -19.97 3.61 -10.92
N GLU A 42 -19.90 4.26 -12.08
CA GLU A 42 -20.81 4.01 -13.21
C GLU A 42 -20.58 2.63 -13.85
N ARG A 43 -19.45 1.99 -13.55
CA ARG A 43 -19.02 0.74 -14.19
C ARG A 43 -19.01 -0.41 -13.19
N ASN A 44 -19.82 -1.42 -13.48
CA ASN A 44 -19.95 -2.62 -12.65
C ASN A 44 -18.94 -3.73 -13.03
N SER A 45 -17.98 -3.48 -13.92
CA SER A 45 -17.27 -4.56 -14.64
C SER A 45 -15.75 -4.50 -14.60
N GLY A 46 -15.18 -5.53 -13.96
CA GLY A 46 -13.91 -6.17 -14.33
C GLY A 46 -12.64 -5.42 -13.93
N THR A 47 -12.27 -4.43 -14.75
CA THR A 47 -10.95 -3.79 -14.74
C THR A 47 -11.06 -2.33 -15.17
N CYS A 48 -10.46 -1.43 -14.41
CA CYS A 48 -10.30 -0.01 -14.74
C CYS A 48 -8.81 0.32 -14.78
N THR A 49 -8.35 1.05 -15.79
CA THR A 49 -6.97 1.54 -15.88
C THR A 49 -6.96 3.06 -15.82
N ILE A 50 -6.01 3.60 -15.08
CA ILE A 50 -5.65 5.01 -15.07
C ILE A 50 -4.27 5.12 -15.71
N GLU A 51 -4.17 5.83 -16.82
CA GLU A 51 -2.91 6.09 -17.51
C GLU A 51 -2.50 7.55 -17.33
N ASP A 52 -1.32 7.77 -16.73
CA ASP A 52 -0.63 9.06 -16.73
C ASP A 52 0.21 9.11 -18.02
N VAL A 53 -0.32 9.79 -19.04
CA VAL A 53 0.26 9.79 -20.40
C VAL A 53 1.64 10.45 -20.41
N PRO A 54 1.85 11.64 -19.82
CA PRO A 54 3.18 12.25 -19.75
C PRO A 54 4.22 11.39 -19.01
N ALA A 55 3.81 10.72 -17.92
CA ALA A 55 4.73 9.90 -17.12
C ALA A 55 4.93 8.47 -17.67
N GLY A 56 4.09 8.02 -18.61
CA GLY A 56 4.11 6.64 -19.12
C GLY A 56 3.75 5.59 -18.06
N GLN A 57 2.98 5.98 -17.04
CA GLN A 57 2.59 5.14 -15.91
C GLN A 57 1.14 4.69 -16.04
N LYS A 58 0.85 3.45 -15.62
CA LYS A 58 -0.48 2.86 -15.66
C LYS A 58 -0.79 2.16 -14.34
N LEU A 59 -1.86 2.62 -13.67
CA LEU A 59 -2.47 1.94 -12.54
C LEU A 59 -3.68 1.14 -13.02
N VAL A 60 -3.73 -0.14 -12.73
CA VAL A 60 -4.81 -1.06 -13.13
C VAL A 60 -5.52 -1.55 -11.87
N LEU A 61 -6.81 -1.28 -11.77
CA LEU A 61 -7.68 -1.72 -10.69
C LEU A 61 -8.53 -2.89 -11.20
N MET A 62 -8.48 -4.03 -10.52
CA MET A 62 -9.22 -5.24 -10.89
C MET A 62 -10.15 -5.67 -9.73
N PRO A 63 -11.27 -4.96 -9.50
CA PRO A 63 -12.22 -5.27 -8.43
C PRO A 63 -12.72 -6.70 -8.42
N GLY A 64 -12.98 -7.28 -9.59
CA GLY A 64 -13.44 -8.67 -9.70
C GLY A 64 -12.41 -9.71 -9.27
N GLN A 65 -11.12 -9.34 -9.21
CA GLN A 65 -10.02 -10.21 -8.78
C GLN A 65 -9.47 -9.82 -7.40
N GLY A 66 -9.90 -8.69 -6.83
CA GLY A 66 -9.33 -8.17 -5.60
C GLY A 66 -7.88 -7.71 -5.78
N VAL A 67 -7.50 -7.14 -6.94
CA VAL A 67 -6.10 -6.81 -7.26
C VAL A 67 -5.93 -5.37 -7.69
N ILE A 68 -4.82 -4.75 -7.31
CA ILE A 68 -4.31 -3.49 -7.87
C ILE A 68 -2.95 -3.79 -8.49
N ALA A 69 -2.70 -3.31 -9.70
CA ALA A 69 -1.44 -3.51 -10.40
C ALA A 69 -0.90 -2.20 -10.98
N ARG A 70 0.42 -2.09 -11.07
CA ARG A 70 1.12 -1.00 -11.76
C ARG A 70 1.95 -1.56 -12.90
N ILE A 71 1.93 -0.88 -14.05
CA ILE A 71 2.60 -1.32 -15.27
C ILE A 71 3.45 -0.17 -15.83
N GLU A 72 4.76 -0.29 -15.73
CA GLU A 72 5.69 0.65 -16.35
C GLU A 72 5.89 0.30 -17.84
N VAL A 73 5.54 1.22 -18.74
CA VAL A 73 5.58 0.95 -20.19
C VAL A 73 6.95 1.25 -20.82
N ALA A 74 7.72 2.16 -20.22
CA ALA A 74 8.95 2.68 -20.82
C ALA A 74 10.13 1.70 -20.77
N ASP A 75 10.19 0.78 -19.81
CA ASP A 75 11.35 -0.10 -19.61
C ASP A 75 10.89 -1.51 -19.21
N ARG A 76 10.99 -2.47 -20.14
CA ARG A 76 10.69 -3.91 -19.95
C ARG A 76 9.55 -4.22 -18.95
N ARG A 77 8.31 -3.76 -19.22
CA ARG A 77 7.07 -4.11 -18.48
C ARG A 77 7.32 -4.40 -17.00
N ARG A 78 7.79 -3.41 -16.24
CA ARG A 78 7.85 -3.55 -14.79
C ARG A 78 6.42 -3.65 -14.28
N PHE A 79 6.02 -4.88 -14.00
CA PHE A 79 4.72 -5.23 -13.45
C PHE A 79 4.90 -5.45 -11.95
N ALA A 80 4.03 -4.84 -11.16
CA ALA A 80 3.86 -5.19 -9.78
C ALA A 80 2.38 -5.19 -9.44
N CYS A 81 1.97 -6.06 -8.53
CA CYS A 81 0.60 -6.21 -8.11
C CYS A 81 0.49 -6.40 -6.61
N LEU A 82 -0.65 -6.06 -6.05
CA LEU A 82 -0.96 -6.29 -4.65
C LEU A 82 -2.40 -6.77 -4.52
N LYS A 83 -2.69 -7.41 -3.39
CA LYS A 83 -4.06 -7.81 -3.04
C LYS A 83 -4.80 -6.61 -2.44
N ALA A 84 -5.91 -6.23 -3.05
CA ALA A 84 -6.86 -5.30 -2.47
C ALA A 84 -7.82 -6.08 -1.58
N ASP A 85 -7.36 -6.44 -0.38
CA ASP A 85 -8.11 -7.26 0.59
C ASP A 85 -9.46 -6.64 1.01
N ARG A 86 -9.66 -5.34 0.73
CA ARG A 86 -10.90 -4.60 0.97
C ARG A 86 -11.24 -3.72 -0.25
N ALA A 87 -12.52 -3.65 -0.60
CA ALA A 87 -13.01 -2.86 -1.73
C ALA A 87 -12.74 -1.35 -1.60
N ASN A 88 -12.56 -0.85 -0.37
CA ASN A 88 -12.23 0.55 -0.12
C ASN A 88 -10.77 0.91 -0.45
N ARG A 89 -9.92 -0.03 -0.87
CA ARG A 89 -8.50 0.25 -1.23
C ARG A 89 -8.32 0.85 -2.63
N TYR A 90 -9.30 0.70 -3.53
CA TYR A 90 -9.18 1.15 -4.93
C TYR A 90 -9.11 2.66 -5.10
N LEU A 91 -10.04 3.39 -4.48
CA LEU A 91 -10.11 4.85 -4.60
C LEU A 91 -8.93 5.56 -3.89
N PRO A 92 -8.49 5.14 -2.69
CA PRO A 92 -7.25 5.64 -2.09
C PRO A 92 -6.02 5.40 -2.96
N ALA A 93 -5.87 4.22 -3.55
CA ALA A 93 -4.76 3.95 -4.47
C ALA A 93 -4.78 4.89 -5.69
N ALA A 94 -5.96 5.14 -6.26
CA ALA A 94 -6.11 6.11 -7.34
C ALA A 94 -5.70 7.53 -6.90
N MET A 95 -6.10 7.98 -5.70
CA MET A 95 -5.69 9.28 -5.16
C MET A 95 -4.17 9.41 -5.04
N LEU A 96 -3.51 8.44 -4.41
CA LEU A 96 -2.06 8.42 -4.26
C LEU A 96 -1.33 8.46 -5.61
N PHE A 97 -1.88 7.76 -6.60
CA PHE A 97 -1.36 7.78 -7.97
C PHE A 97 -1.57 9.15 -8.65
N PHE A 98 -2.72 9.81 -8.46
CA PHE A 98 -2.94 11.15 -9.00
C PHE A 98 -2.00 12.18 -8.39
N GLU A 99 -1.66 12.05 -7.11
CA GLU A 99 -0.72 12.94 -6.42
C GLU A 99 0.70 12.73 -6.95
N ASN A 100 1.22 11.52 -6.83
CA ASN A 100 2.67 11.26 -6.96
C ASN A 100 3.02 10.10 -7.90
N GLY A 101 2.07 9.60 -8.69
CA GLY A 101 2.27 8.45 -9.57
C GLY A 101 2.67 7.21 -8.75
N TYR A 102 3.62 6.44 -9.26
CA TYR A 102 4.14 5.27 -8.53
C TYR A 102 4.83 5.59 -7.21
N ALA A 103 5.44 6.77 -7.07
CA ALA A 103 6.07 7.16 -5.81
C ALA A 103 5.04 7.30 -4.68
N GLY A 104 3.80 7.73 -5.00
CA GLY A 104 2.70 7.73 -4.03
C GLY A 104 2.22 6.34 -3.63
N LEU A 105 2.51 5.33 -4.46
CA LEU A 105 2.08 3.95 -4.25
C LEU A 105 3.16 3.05 -3.65
N ASP A 106 4.42 3.48 -3.57
CA ASP A 106 5.53 2.64 -3.13
C ASP A 106 5.33 2.07 -1.72
N HIS A 107 4.60 2.80 -0.88
CA HIS A 107 4.27 2.41 0.49
C HIS A 107 2.85 1.86 0.65
N PHE A 108 2.10 1.74 -0.44
CA PHE A 108 0.73 1.25 -0.40
C PHE A 108 0.69 -0.29 -0.43
N GLY A 109 0.74 -0.91 0.75
CA GLY A 109 0.63 -2.37 0.93
C GLY A 109 1.78 -3.19 0.34
N GLN A 110 1.58 -4.51 0.24
CA GLN A 110 2.60 -5.47 -0.21
C GLN A 110 2.59 -5.65 -1.74
N TRP A 111 3.57 -5.06 -2.43
CA TRP A 111 3.75 -5.24 -3.88
C TRP A 111 4.55 -6.51 -4.22
N PHE A 112 4.00 -7.32 -5.11
CA PHE A 112 4.59 -8.56 -5.65
C PHE A 112 4.86 -8.44 -7.15
N PRO A 113 5.95 -9.06 -7.66
CA PRO A 113 6.31 -8.99 -9.07
C PRO A 113 5.44 -9.87 -9.98
N ASP A 114 4.73 -10.86 -9.43
CA ASP A 114 3.87 -11.78 -10.19
C ASP A 114 2.47 -11.89 -9.55
N LEU A 115 1.44 -12.04 -10.38
CA LEU A 115 0.07 -12.33 -9.93
C LEU A 115 -0.02 -13.68 -9.22
N ALA A 116 0.78 -14.66 -9.62
CA ALA A 116 0.79 -15.99 -9.00
C ALA A 116 1.20 -15.93 -7.52
N ASP A 117 1.97 -14.92 -7.11
CA ASP A 117 2.33 -14.71 -5.70
C ASP A 117 1.10 -14.34 -4.85
N LEU A 118 0.05 -13.79 -5.47
CA LEU A 118 -1.19 -13.42 -4.78
C LEU A 118 -2.09 -14.62 -4.44
N ASP A 119 -1.87 -15.78 -5.09
CA ASP A 119 -2.63 -17.01 -4.83
C ASP A 119 -2.19 -17.74 -3.55
N ALA A 120 -1.02 -17.38 -3.00
CA ALA A 120 -0.54 -17.92 -1.74
C ALA A 120 -1.43 -17.47 -0.57
N SER A 121 -1.43 -18.24 0.54
CA SER A 121 -2.14 -17.82 1.76
C SER A 121 -1.58 -16.50 2.30
N PRO A 122 -2.36 -15.71 3.06
CA PRO A 122 -1.86 -14.46 3.65
C PRO A 122 -0.53 -14.63 4.39
N GLU A 123 -0.39 -15.68 5.20
CA GLU A 123 0.84 -15.96 5.94
C GLU A 123 2.03 -16.28 5.03
N ALA A 124 1.79 -17.03 3.95
CA ALA A 124 2.82 -17.35 2.97
C ALA A 124 3.25 -16.08 2.20
N ARG A 125 2.31 -15.21 1.82
CA ARG A 125 2.63 -13.92 1.18
C ARG A 125 3.47 -13.03 2.09
N GLY A 126 3.08 -12.90 3.36
CA GLY A 126 3.85 -12.14 4.35
C GLY A 126 5.27 -12.69 4.54
N ALA A 127 5.43 -14.02 4.59
CA ALA A 127 6.74 -14.66 4.67
C ALA A 127 7.60 -14.44 3.41
N ILE A 128 7.00 -14.58 2.21
CA ILE A 128 7.67 -14.32 0.93
C ILE A 128 8.16 -12.87 0.89
N ARG A 129 7.29 -11.92 1.24
CA ARG A 129 7.62 -10.50 1.26
C ARG A 129 8.77 -10.22 2.23
N ALA A 130 8.68 -10.68 3.48
CA ALA A 130 9.74 -10.51 4.46
C ALA A 130 11.09 -11.10 3.98
N ALA A 131 11.07 -12.24 3.28
CA ALA A 131 12.28 -12.86 2.75
C ALA A 131 12.97 -12.03 1.64
N THR A 132 12.27 -11.09 0.99
CA THR A 132 12.89 -10.15 0.04
C THR A 132 13.71 -9.05 0.73
N ILE A 133 13.51 -8.85 2.03
CA ILE A 133 14.14 -7.81 2.82
C ILE A 133 15.36 -8.41 3.53
N THR A 134 16.54 -8.10 3.00
CA THR A 134 17.79 -8.75 3.42
C THR A 134 18.71 -7.84 4.24
N THR A 135 18.32 -6.59 4.47
CA THR A 135 19.12 -5.61 5.22
C THR A 135 18.34 -5.05 6.39
N GLU A 136 19.03 -4.73 7.47
CA GLU A 136 18.44 -4.14 8.68
C GLU A 136 17.74 -2.81 8.37
N ALA A 137 18.36 -1.94 7.56
CA ALA A 137 17.78 -0.65 7.20
C ALA A 137 16.45 -0.79 6.45
N ALA A 138 16.38 -1.71 5.47
CA ALA A 138 15.14 -1.97 4.74
C ALA A 138 14.07 -2.63 5.64
N ALA A 139 14.47 -3.45 6.61
CA ALA A 139 13.53 -4.03 7.57
C ALA A 139 12.97 -2.97 8.53
N ILE A 140 13.77 -2.01 8.98
CA ILE A 140 13.29 -0.87 9.79
C ILE A 140 12.31 -0.02 9.00
N GLU A 141 12.63 0.31 7.75
CA GLU A 141 11.77 1.09 6.86
C GLU A 141 10.43 0.38 6.63
N GLU A 142 10.43 -0.93 6.36
CA GLU A 142 9.21 -1.69 6.15
C GLU A 142 8.38 -1.81 7.45
N VAL A 143 9.01 -2.00 8.61
CA VAL A 143 8.31 -1.96 9.91
C VAL A 143 7.67 -0.59 10.14
N ALA A 144 8.35 0.51 9.81
CA ALA A 144 7.79 1.86 9.91
C ALA A 144 6.61 2.08 8.98
N ARG A 145 6.67 1.58 7.74
CA ARG A 145 5.54 1.59 6.81
C ARG A 145 4.31 0.88 7.40
N ILE A 146 4.49 -0.35 7.90
CA ILE A 146 3.39 -1.14 8.48
C ILE A 146 2.81 -0.41 9.71
N TRP A 147 3.68 0.20 10.52
CA TRP A 147 3.24 1.00 11.67
C TRP A 147 2.46 2.25 11.24
N SER A 148 2.90 2.99 10.21
CA SER A 148 2.20 4.21 9.78
C SER A 148 0.78 3.95 9.27
N ASP A 149 0.51 2.75 8.75
CA ASP A 149 -0.79 2.41 8.20
C ASP A 149 -1.87 2.17 9.27
N SER A 150 -1.48 1.70 10.47
CA SER A 150 -2.45 1.21 11.48
C SER A 150 -1.96 1.24 12.93
N GLY A 151 -0.80 1.84 13.17
CA GLY A 151 -0.10 1.78 14.44
C GLY A 151 -0.29 3.03 15.28
N ILE A 152 -0.05 2.87 16.58
CA ILE A 152 0.01 3.95 17.55
C ILE A 152 1.22 3.76 18.46
N VAL A 153 1.66 4.85 19.09
CA VAL A 153 2.47 4.78 20.30
C VAL A 153 1.51 4.56 21.45
N ASP A 154 1.76 3.56 22.30
CA ASP A 154 0.90 3.34 23.46
C ASP A 154 0.98 4.54 24.43
N PRO A 155 -0.06 4.80 25.25
CA PRO A 155 -0.08 5.97 26.14
C PRO A 155 1.05 6.06 27.18
N SER A 156 1.81 4.98 27.40
CA SER A 156 2.98 4.97 28.28
C SER A 156 4.30 5.28 27.57
N ASP A 157 4.28 5.47 26.24
CA ASP A 157 5.44 5.67 25.37
C ASP A 157 6.49 4.54 25.46
N ARG A 158 6.06 3.32 25.83
CA ARG A 158 6.96 2.17 26.02
C ARG A 158 6.83 1.13 24.94
N TYR A 159 5.74 1.17 24.18
CA TYR A 159 5.40 0.18 23.20
C TYR A 159 4.86 0.85 21.94
N TYR A 160 5.27 0.32 20.80
CA TYR A 160 4.58 0.55 19.54
C TYR A 160 3.54 -0.55 19.38
N VAL A 161 2.31 -0.14 19.11
CA VAL A 161 1.19 -1.03 18.79
C VAL A 161 1.00 -0.96 17.28
N PHE A 162 0.95 -2.12 16.64
CA PHE A 162 0.64 -2.29 15.23
C PHE A 162 -0.75 -2.90 15.10
N PHE A 163 -1.47 -2.52 14.04
CA PHE A 163 -2.83 -2.99 13.78
C PHE A 163 -3.75 -2.69 14.97
N ASP A 164 -3.70 -1.47 15.48
CA ASP A 164 -4.52 -1.05 16.62
C ASP A 164 -6.00 -1.28 16.33
N SER A 165 -6.71 -1.91 17.27
CA SER A 165 -8.14 -2.24 17.13
C SER A 165 -8.49 -3.24 16.00
N HIS A 166 -7.50 -3.85 15.32
CA HIS A 166 -7.75 -4.82 14.25
C HIS A 166 -7.90 -6.25 14.80
N GLY A 167 -8.83 -7.02 14.22
CA GLY A 167 -9.02 -8.42 14.56
C GLY A 167 -7.96 -9.36 13.95
N ALA A 168 -7.90 -10.60 14.42
CA ALA A 168 -6.93 -11.59 13.91
C ALA A 168 -7.11 -11.89 12.40
N ASP A 169 -8.33 -11.74 11.87
CA ASP A 169 -8.64 -11.94 10.46
C ASP A 169 -8.27 -10.74 9.57
N ASP A 170 -8.05 -9.57 10.17
CA ASP A 170 -7.61 -8.38 9.45
C ASP A 170 -6.12 -8.47 9.12
N ASP A 171 -5.71 -7.89 7.98
CA ASP A 171 -4.31 -7.65 7.58
C ASP A 171 -3.34 -8.81 7.81
N ARG A 172 -3.84 -10.06 7.69
CA ARG A 172 -3.09 -11.28 8.03
C ARG A 172 -1.75 -11.39 7.31
N ALA A 173 -1.66 -10.90 6.07
CA ALA A 173 -0.44 -10.93 5.28
C ALA A 173 0.61 -9.92 5.79
N GLU A 174 0.20 -8.69 6.10
CA GLU A 174 1.08 -7.67 6.69
C GLU A 174 1.49 -8.05 8.11
N ARG A 175 0.58 -8.64 8.89
CA ARG A 175 0.88 -9.18 10.22
C ARG A 175 1.94 -10.28 10.14
N ALA A 176 1.80 -11.21 9.21
CA ALA A 176 2.77 -12.28 9.02
C ALA A 176 4.15 -11.77 8.56
N GLU A 177 4.20 -10.76 7.69
CA GLU A 177 5.42 -10.05 7.33
C GLU A 177 6.06 -9.40 8.56
N LEU A 178 5.30 -8.59 9.31
CA LEU A 178 5.78 -7.89 10.50
C LEU A 178 6.40 -8.85 11.51
N LEU A 179 5.76 -9.99 11.77
CA LEU A 179 6.28 -10.99 12.71
C LEU A 179 7.64 -11.55 12.29
N LYS A 180 7.89 -11.68 10.99
CA LYS A 180 9.19 -12.09 10.45
C LYS A 180 10.24 -10.99 10.53
N LEU A 181 9.85 -9.73 10.31
CA LEU A 181 10.76 -8.60 10.43
C LEU A 181 11.14 -8.33 11.90
N ILE A 182 10.21 -8.48 12.84
CA ILE A 182 10.47 -8.42 14.29
C ILE A 182 11.52 -9.47 14.69
N GLU A 183 11.36 -10.71 14.23
CA GLU A 183 12.32 -11.80 14.45
C GLU A 183 13.69 -11.46 13.86
N PHE A 184 13.73 -10.98 12.60
CA PHE A 184 14.95 -10.61 11.90
C PHE A 184 15.71 -9.45 12.58
N LEU A 185 14.99 -8.45 13.09
CA LEU A 185 15.54 -7.27 13.73
C LEU A 185 15.88 -7.47 15.22
N GLY A 186 15.50 -8.62 15.80
CA GLY A 186 15.66 -8.91 17.22
C GLY A 186 14.82 -8.01 18.12
N LEU A 187 13.66 -7.54 17.66
CA LEU A 187 12.78 -6.66 18.40
C LEU A 187 12.02 -7.43 19.50
N GLU A 188 11.87 -6.83 20.69
CA GLU A 188 11.15 -7.45 21.81
C GLU A 188 9.63 -7.35 21.61
N ARG A 189 9.01 -8.45 21.17
CA ARG A 189 7.55 -8.59 21.15
C ARG A 189 7.02 -8.85 22.56
N VAL A 190 5.94 -8.17 22.93
CA VAL A 190 5.24 -8.36 24.21
C VAL A 190 3.81 -8.83 24.00
N ASP A 191 3.26 -9.52 25.00
CA ASP A 191 1.86 -9.94 24.98
C ASP A 191 0.93 -8.74 25.06
N ALA A 192 -0.22 -8.86 24.39
CA ALA A 192 -1.25 -7.85 24.45
C ALA A 192 -1.93 -7.85 25.83
N PRO A 193 -2.25 -6.67 26.41
CA PRO A 193 -3.00 -6.57 27.66
C PRO A 193 -4.41 -7.13 27.47
N ALA A 194 -5.05 -7.48 28.60
CA ALA A 194 -6.43 -7.94 28.57
C ALA A 194 -7.36 -6.87 27.94
N GLY A 195 -8.15 -7.28 26.95
CA GLY A 195 -9.09 -6.39 26.24
C GLY A 195 -8.53 -5.76 24.95
N ALA A 196 -7.25 -5.95 24.64
CA ALA A 196 -6.70 -5.63 23.32
C ALA A 196 -7.33 -6.51 22.22
N ALA A 197 -7.36 -5.99 20.99
CA ALA A 197 -7.81 -6.80 19.86
C ALA A 197 -6.80 -7.94 19.59
N ASP A 198 -7.31 -9.08 19.15
CA ASP A 198 -6.51 -10.31 18.95
C ASP A 198 -5.53 -10.23 17.78
N GLY A 199 -5.71 -9.25 16.89
CA GLY A 199 -4.75 -8.93 15.85
C GLY A 199 -3.52 -8.16 16.37
N GLU A 200 -3.67 -7.32 17.40
CA GLU A 200 -2.62 -6.37 17.79
C GLU A 200 -1.24 -7.02 17.99
N VAL A 201 -0.22 -6.37 17.44
CA VAL A 201 1.18 -6.73 17.69
C VAL A 201 1.84 -5.60 18.45
N ARG A 202 2.47 -5.91 19.59
CA ARG A 202 3.13 -4.94 20.44
C ARG A 202 4.62 -5.21 20.50
N VAL A 203 5.41 -4.17 20.25
CA VAL A 203 6.87 -4.20 20.29
C VAL A 203 7.34 -3.14 21.28
N ARG A 204 8.30 -3.48 22.12
CA ARG A 204 8.94 -2.50 23.01
C ARG A 204 9.61 -1.41 22.21
N ALA A 205 9.54 -0.17 22.70
CA ALA A 205 10.20 0.97 22.09
C ALA A 205 11.69 0.66 21.80
N ASP A 206 12.12 0.98 20.59
CA ASP A 206 13.47 0.75 20.08
C ASP A 206 13.91 2.02 19.36
N ARG A 207 15.09 2.53 19.72
CA ARG A 207 15.63 3.79 19.18
C ARG A 207 15.77 3.81 17.66
N ARG A 208 15.98 2.65 17.05
CA ARG A 208 16.04 2.51 15.59
C ARG A 208 14.68 2.81 14.96
N LEU A 209 13.60 2.41 15.62
CA LEU A 209 12.23 2.67 15.19
C LEU A 209 11.81 4.12 15.52
N ASP A 210 12.20 4.69 16.66
CA ASP A 210 11.90 6.11 16.99
C ASP A 210 12.27 7.06 15.84
N ILE A 211 13.51 6.93 15.35
CA ILE A 211 14.05 7.78 14.28
C ILE A 211 13.25 7.63 12.98
N GLU A 212 12.81 6.40 12.68
CA GLU A 212 12.07 6.16 11.47
C GLU A 212 10.62 6.59 11.64
N PHE A 213 9.95 6.28 12.75
CA PHE A 213 8.56 6.66 12.99
C PHE A 213 8.35 8.18 12.98
N GLU A 214 9.31 8.96 13.48
CA GLU A 214 9.30 10.43 13.35
C GLU A 214 9.28 10.92 11.89
N ARG A 215 9.77 10.13 10.93
CA ARG A 215 9.74 10.49 9.50
C ARG A 215 8.43 10.15 8.82
N TRP A 216 7.68 9.21 9.41
CA TRP A 216 6.44 8.67 8.86
C TRP A 216 5.18 9.25 9.52
N SER A 217 5.31 9.82 10.73
CA SER A 217 4.27 10.60 11.43
C SER A 217 4.16 12.03 10.93
#